data_AF-V2TU25-F1
#
_entry.id   AF-V2TU25-F1
#
_cell.length_a   1.000
_cell.length_b   1.000
_cell.length_c   1.000
_cell.angle_alpha   90.00
_cell.angle_beta   90.00
_cell.angle_gamma   90.00
#
_symmetry.space_group_name_H-M   'P 1'
#
loop_
_entity.id
_entity.type
_entity.pdbx_description
1 polymer ?
#
loop_
_entity_poly.entity_id
_entity_poly.type
_entity_poly.pdbx_seq_one_letter_code
_entity_poly.pdbx_strand_id
1 'polypeptide(L)'
;MTDIECPYCGAKDDDCVSDLWEIEGEDNELECGACKKQIIVNAEVSVTYDARRMDCAENSHEYGDWKRYDYDYAYEHEKYSLWARDCKYCDDSEIIKTAYKADLPSSAGE
;
A
#
# COMPACT_ATOMS: atom_id res chain seq x y z
N MET A 1 4.54 10.77 11.09
CA MET A 1 5.66 11.73 11.20
C MET A 1 6.31 11.46 12.54
N THR A 2 7.62 11.24 12.54
CA THR A 2 8.37 10.90 13.74
C THR A 2 8.94 12.21 14.27
N ASP A 3 8.31 12.77 15.30
CA ASP A 3 8.76 14.04 15.88
C ASP A 3 10.13 13.82 16.55
N ILE A 4 11.13 14.60 16.16
CA ILE A 4 12.45 14.57 16.80
C ILE A 4 12.36 15.34 18.12
N GLU A 5 12.68 14.67 19.22
CA GLU A 5 12.72 15.29 20.55
C GLU A 5 14.12 15.83 20.86
N CYS A 6 14.21 17.11 21.21
CA CYS A 6 15.48 17.71 21.61
C CYS A 6 15.96 17.13 22.95
N PRO A 7 17.15 16.51 23.04
CA PRO A 7 17.67 15.90 24.26
C PRO A 7 17.98 16.90 25.38
N TYR A 8 17.99 18.20 25.08
CA TYR A 8 18.31 19.24 26.07
C TYR A 8 17.09 19.86 26.74
N CYS A 9 15.99 20.03 26.03
CA CYS A 9 14.81 20.73 26.56
C CYS A 9 13.50 19.94 26.42
N GLY A 10 13.52 18.77 25.76
CA GLY A 10 12.32 17.93 25.54
C GLY A 10 11.30 18.55 24.57
N ALA A 11 11.65 19.66 23.91
CA ALA A 11 10.80 20.21 22.86
C ALA A 11 10.80 19.24 21.67
N LYS A 12 9.59 18.90 21.20
CA LYS A 12 9.37 18.24 19.92
C LYS A 12 9.32 19.32 18.86
N ASP A 13 10.11 19.16 17.82
CA ASP A 13 10.23 20.17 16.79
C ASP A 13 9.59 19.66 15.50
N ASP A 14 8.40 20.19 15.19
CA ASP A 14 7.71 19.95 13.91
C ASP A 14 8.37 20.76 12.77
N ASP A 15 9.12 21.82 13.10
CA ASP A 15 9.74 22.74 12.14
C ASP A 15 11.20 22.39 11.82
N CYS A 16 11.91 21.64 12.68
CA CYS A 16 13.31 21.29 12.42
C CYS A 16 13.52 20.30 11.27
N VAL A 17 12.47 19.61 10.82
CA VAL A 17 12.63 18.45 9.93
C VAL A 17 11.46 18.35 8.95
N SER A 18 11.26 19.40 8.15
CA SER A 18 10.24 19.37 7.10
C SER A 18 10.47 18.25 6.08
N ASP A 19 11.70 17.75 5.94
CA ASP A 19 12.02 16.58 5.13
C ASP A 19 13.09 15.69 5.79
N LEU A 20 12.64 14.65 6.52
CA LEU A 20 13.52 13.58 7.04
C LEU A 20 14.36 12.91 5.94
N TRP A 21 13.92 13.01 4.68
CA TRP A 21 14.64 12.55 3.49
C TRP A 21 15.92 13.33 3.19
N GLU A 22 15.99 14.60 3.57
CA GLU A 22 17.18 15.44 3.33
C GLU A 22 18.32 15.13 4.30
N ILE A 23 18.04 14.43 5.40
CA ILE A 23 18.99 14.11 6.47
C ILE A 23 19.21 12.60 6.64
N GLU A 24 18.86 11.80 5.63
CA GLU A 24 19.06 10.36 5.65
C GLU A 24 20.55 9.97 5.51
N GLY A 25 20.97 8.97 6.28
CA GLY A 25 22.19 8.20 6.00
C GLY A 25 23.49 8.69 6.67
N GLU A 26 23.51 9.86 7.29
CA GLU A 26 24.68 10.41 7.99
C GLU A 26 24.31 11.17 9.28
N ASP A 27 25.32 11.53 10.08
CA ASP A 27 25.18 12.41 11.23
C ASP A 27 24.95 13.85 10.76
N ASN A 28 23.72 14.33 10.91
CA ASN A 28 23.31 15.68 10.49
C ASN A 28 23.25 16.63 11.69
N GLU A 29 23.90 17.78 11.57
CA GLU A 29 23.83 18.85 12.57
C GLU A 29 22.53 19.66 12.39
N LEU A 30 21.72 19.70 13.46
CA LEU A 30 20.49 20.51 13.53
C LEU A 30 20.54 21.42 14.76
N GLU A 31 19.98 22.62 14.66
CA GLU A 31 19.80 23.52 15.80
C GLU A 31 18.35 23.45 16.30
N CYS A 32 18.16 23.14 17.59
CA CYS A 32 16.82 23.14 18.18
C CYS A 32 16.20 24.54 18.18
N GLY A 33 14.99 24.67 17.62
CA GLY A 33 14.29 25.96 17.52
C GLY A 33 14.03 26.61 18.89
N ALA A 34 13.76 25.79 19.91
CA ALA A 34 13.40 26.23 21.26
C ALA A 34 14.60 26.62 22.14
N CYS A 35 15.65 25.79 22.20
CA CYS A 35 16.79 26.01 23.10
C CYS A 35 18.08 26.45 22.41
N LYS A 36 18.08 26.55 21.07
CA LYS A 36 19.20 27.01 20.23
C LYS A 36 20.49 26.21 20.38
N LYS A 37 20.37 24.96 20.82
CA LYS A 37 21.50 24.04 20.93
C LYS A 37 21.60 23.17 19.68
N GLN A 38 22.84 22.92 19.26
CA GLN A 38 23.13 21.96 18.21
C GLN A 38 22.95 20.53 18.71
N ILE A 39 22.36 19.70 17.86
CA ILE A 39 22.13 18.27 18.06
C ILE A 39 22.59 17.53 16.82
N ILE A 40 23.02 16.28 17.00
CA ILE A 40 23.32 15.37 15.90
C ILE A 40 22.13 14.44 15.73
N VAL A 41 21.64 14.34 14.50
CA VAL A 41 20.52 13.46 14.12
C VAL A 41 21.00 12.53 13.02
N ASN A 42 20.78 11.24 13.22
CA ASN A 42 20.93 10.23 12.19
C ASN A 42 19.53 9.71 11.85
N ALA A 43 19.05 9.98 10.63
CA ALA A 43 17.76 9.50 10.16
C ALA A 43 17.94 8.29 9.24
N GLU A 44 17.07 7.30 9.41
CA GLU A 44 16.93 6.16 8.51
C GLU A 44 15.52 6.21 7.92
N VAL A 45 15.41 6.28 6.58
CA VAL A 45 14.11 6.37 5.91
C VAL A 45 13.82 5.04 5.22
N SER A 46 12.88 4.28 5.77
CA SER A 46 12.41 3.06 5.13
C SER A 46 11.22 3.34 4.21
N VAL A 47 11.34 2.96 2.94
CA VAL A 47 10.27 3.06 1.95
C VAL A 47 9.69 1.69 1.69
N THR A 48 8.39 1.55 1.87
CA THR A 48 7.64 0.42 1.32
C THR A 48 6.76 0.96 0.22
N TYR A 49 6.95 0.47 -1.00
CA TYR A 49 6.09 0.81 -2.13
C TYR A 49 5.45 -0.44 -2.72
N ASP A 50 4.22 -0.28 -3.17
CA ASP A 50 3.50 -1.23 -4.00
C ASP A 50 3.33 -0.59 -5.39
N ALA A 51 3.74 -1.31 -6.43
CA ALA A 51 3.68 -0.82 -7.80
C ALA A 51 2.70 -1.67 -8.59
N ARG A 52 1.80 -1.01 -9.33
CA ARG A 52 0.78 -1.64 -10.15
C ARG A 52 0.76 -1.08 -11.57
N ARG A 53 0.43 -1.93 -12.54
CA ARG A 53 0.16 -1.56 -13.94
C ARG A 53 -1.22 -0.91 -14.01
N MET A 54 -1.28 0.39 -14.32
CA MET A 54 -2.55 1.13 -14.43
C MET A 54 -3.14 1.15 -15.84
N ASP A 55 -2.32 1.09 -16.88
CA ASP A 55 -2.78 1.28 -18.26
C ASP A 55 -2.77 -0.03 -19.06
N CYS A 56 -3.86 -0.30 -19.79
CA CYS A 56 -3.86 -1.27 -20.88
C CYS A 56 -3.28 -0.63 -22.13
N ALA A 57 -2.47 -1.38 -22.89
CA ALA A 57 -1.69 -0.85 -24.01
C ALA A 57 -2.50 -0.16 -25.13
N GLU A 58 -3.82 -0.33 -25.22
CA GLU A 58 -4.67 0.32 -26.24
C GLU A 58 -6.09 0.64 -25.74
N ASN A 59 -6.27 1.05 -24.47
CA ASN A 59 -7.59 1.34 -23.83
C ASN A 59 -8.60 0.18 -23.83
N SER A 60 -8.23 -1.03 -24.24
CA SER A 60 -9.06 -2.23 -24.16
C SER A 60 -8.49 -3.19 -23.11
N HIS A 61 -9.33 -3.53 -22.12
CA HIS A 61 -8.99 -4.59 -21.18
C HIS A 61 -9.22 -5.93 -21.87
N GLU A 62 -8.14 -6.70 -22.05
CA GLU A 62 -8.25 -8.09 -22.46
C GLU A 62 -8.09 -8.98 -21.22
N TYR A 63 -9.19 -9.56 -20.77
CA TYR A 63 -9.19 -10.47 -19.63
C TYR A 63 -8.81 -11.90 -20.04
N GLY A 64 -8.12 -12.59 -19.15
CA GLY A 64 -7.84 -14.02 -19.29
C GLY A 64 -9.05 -14.92 -18.97
N ASP A 65 -8.77 -16.20 -18.81
CA ASP A 65 -9.78 -17.19 -18.44
C ASP A 65 -10.26 -17.02 -17.00
N TRP A 66 -11.55 -17.29 -16.78
CA TRP A 66 -12.15 -17.33 -15.45
C TRP A 66 -11.56 -18.47 -14.60
N LYS A 67 -11.17 -18.14 -13.37
CA LYS A 67 -10.73 -19.08 -12.33
C LYS A 67 -11.71 -19.07 -11.16
N ARG A 68 -12.06 -20.25 -10.64
CA ARG A 68 -12.93 -20.39 -9.46
C ARG A 68 -12.12 -20.59 -8.19
N TYR A 69 -12.49 -19.88 -7.14
CA TYR A 69 -11.96 -20.01 -5.78
C TYR A 69 -13.12 -20.26 -4.82
N ASP A 70 -13.13 -21.44 -4.19
CA ASP A 70 -14.19 -21.85 -3.27
C ASP A 70 -13.77 -21.51 -1.83
N TYR A 71 -14.54 -20.64 -1.17
CA TYR A 71 -14.30 -20.23 0.22
C TYR A 71 -15.30 -20.91 1.15
N ASP A 72 -14.77 -21.58 2.17
CA ASP A 72 -15.52 -22.26 3.22
C ASP A 72 -15.02 -21.74 4.58
N TYR A 73 -15.43 -20.52 4.93
CA TYR A 73 -15.07 -19.90 6.20
C TYR A 73 -15.94 -20.45 7.32
N ALA A 74 -15.42 -21.47 8.02
CA ALA A 74 -16.13 -22.16 9.10
C ALA A 74 -16.55 -21.25 10.27
N TYR A 75 -15.92 -20.09 10.45
CA TYR A 75 -16.19 -19.16 11.55
C TYR A 75 -17.48 -18.33 11.33
N GLU A 76 -17.79 -17.96 10.09
CA GLU A 76 -18.92 -17.08 9.77
C GLU A 76 -20.12 -17.83 9.16
N HIS A 77 -20.03 -19.16 9.05
CA HIS A 77 -21.02 -20.01 8.37
C HIS A 77 -21.36 -19.57 6.94
N GLU A 78 -20.52 -18.74 6.32
CA GLU A 78 -20.70 -18.28 4.96
C GLU A 78 -19.86 -19.12 4.00
N LYS A 79 -20.52 -19.72 3.01
CA LYS A 79 -19.88 -20.46 1.92
C LYS A 79 -20.20 -19.77 0.62
N TYR A 80 -19.17 -19.45 -0.15
CA TYR A 80 -19.32 -18.82 -1.46
C TYR A 80 -18.19 -19.23 -2.40
N SER A 81 -18.40 -19.03 -3.69
CA SER A 81 -17.35 -19.13 -4.68
C SER A 81 -17.07 -17.76 -5.27
N LEU A 82 -15.80 -17.47 -5.53
CA LEU A 82 -15.38 -16.32 -6.35
C LEU A 82 -14.95 -16.84 -7.70
N TRP A 83 -15.48 -16.23 -8.74
CA TRP A 83 -14.92 -16.32 -10.08
C TRP A 83 -14.10 -15.06 -10.31
N ALA A 84 -12.83 -15.22 -10.65
CA ALA A 84 -11.98 -14.09 -10.98
C ALA A 84 -11.22 -14.32 -12.28
N ARG A 85 -11.00 -13.24 -13.04
CA ARG A 85 -10.10 -13.23 -14.19
C ARG A 85 -9.30 -11.93 -14.18
N ASP A 86 -8.03 -12.06 -14.54
CA ASP A 86 -7.07 -10.96 -14.51
C ASP A 86 -6.93 -10.37 -15.91
N CYS A 87 -6.74 -9.05 -16.00
CA CYS A 87 -6.36 -8.43 -17.27
C CYS A 87 -4.94 -8.89 -17.66
N LYS A 88 -4.72 -9.19 -18.94
CA LYS A 88 -3.42 -9.61 -19.45
C LYS A 88 -2.39 -8.47 -19.39
N TYR A 89 -2.84 -7.22 -19.50
CA TYR A 89 -1.99 -6.06 -19.73
C TYR A 89 -1.83 -5.13 -18.54
N CYS A 90 -2.84 -5.02 -17.67
CA CYS A 90 -2.79 -4.25 -16.43
C CYS A 90 -3.08 -5.14 -15.22
N ASP A 91 -3.04 -4.58 -14.01
CA ASP A 91 -3.36 -5.32 -12.79
C ASP A 91 -4.84 -5.21 -12.40
N ASP A 92 -5.71 -4.92 -13.38
CA ASP A 92 -7.15 -4.95 -13.21
C ASP A 92 -7.67 -6.39 -13.15
N SER A 93 -8.76 -6.60 -12.41
CA SER A 93 -9.33 -7.92 -12.17
C SER A 93 -10.84 -7.83 -12.09
N GLU A 94 -11.53 -8.71 -12.81
CA GLU A 94 -12.96 -8.88 -12.67
C GLU A 94 -13.25 -10.00 -11.67
N ILE A 95 -14.17 -9.74 -10.73
CA ILE A 95 -14.52 -10.67 -9.66
C ILE A 95 -16.03 -10.76 -9.54
N ILE A 96 -16.55 -12.00 -9.52
CA ILE A 96 -17.97 -12.31 -9.32
C ILE A 96 -18.10 -13.25 -8.13
N LYS A 97 -18.90 -12.86 -7.14
CA LYS A 97 -19.27 -13.73 -6.01
C LYS A 97 -20.55 -14.51 -6.34
N THR A 98 -20.50 -15.83 -6.17
CA THR A 98 -21.65 -16.71 -6.38
C THR A 98 -21.90 -17.58 -5.15
N ALA A 99 -23.06 -18.26 -5.13
CA ALA A 99 -23.32 -19.31 -4.15
C ALA A 99 -22.23 -20.39 -4.23
N TYR A 100 -21.96 -21.05 -3.10
CA TYR A 100 -20.90 -22.04 -3.00
C TYR A 100 -20.99 -23.12 -4.10
N LYS A 101 -19.89 -23.29 -4.83
CA LYS A 101 -19.72 -24.20 -5.96
C LYS A 101 -20.68 -23.97 -7.13
N ALA A 102 -21.34 -22.82 -7.19
CA ALA A 102 -22.15 -22.45 -8.35
C ALA A 102 -21.26 -22.18 -9.57
N ASP A 103 -21.78 -22.55 -10.74
CA ASP A 103 -21.13 -22.27 -12.02
C ASP A 103 -21.03 -20.77 -12.29
N LEU A 104 -20.15 -20.41 -13.23
CA LEU A 104 -20.00 -19.03 -13.67
C LEU A 104 -21.35 -18.54 -14.25
N PRO A 105 -21.85 -17.36 -13.85
CA PRO A 105 -23.10 -16.84 -14.38
C PRO A 105 -23.01 -16.68 -15.89
N SER A 106 -24.08 -17.04 -16.61
CA SER A 106 -24.13 -16.95 -18.07
C SER A 106 -23.93 -15.52 -18.59
N SER A 107 -24.20 -14.50 -17.77
CA SER A 107 -23.98 -13.09 -18.07
C SER A 107 -22.51 -12.64 -18.00
N ALA A 108 -21.57 -13.53 -17.65
CA ALA A 108 -20.14 -13.23 -17.51
C ALA A 108 -19.31 -13.66 -18.74
N GLY A 109 -19.95 -14.15 -19.80
CA GLY A 109 -19.31 -14.72 -20.99
C GLY A 109 -19.53 -13.93 -22.29
N GLU A 110 -20.01 -12.70 -22.22
CA GLU A 110 -20.12 -11.76 -23.36
C GLU A 110 -18.97 -10.75 -23.36
#